data_AF-A0A2B7YI89-F1
#
_entry.id   AF-A0A2B7YI89-F1
#
_cell.length_a   1.000
_cell.length_b   1.000
_cell.length_c   1.000
_cell.angle_alpha   90.00
_cell.angle_beta   90.00
_cell.angle_gamma   90.00
#
_symmetry.space_group_name_H-M   'P 1'
#
loop_
_entity.id
_entity.type
_entity.pdbx_description
1 polymer ?
#
loop_
_entity_poly.entity_id
_entity_poly.type
_entity_poly.pdbx_seq_one_letter_code
_entity_poly.pdbx_strand_id
1 'polypeptide(L)'
;MKKLLILLSSLFMFSCTNVTTDGVDETKDDQRARLLEEANKVKTVKKTVINEKGEEVVVEEEVVTESGRRSHAGMTRGEIMEYEMTRVSEEMNALQEEVKQSQEKKTQLKAYQEKLENLKRLNDAGIR
;
A
#
# COMPACT_ATOMS: atom_id res chain seq x y z
N MET A 1 -5.18 32.95 1.98
CA MET A 1 -5.76 31.67 1.56
C MET A 1 -6.13 31.63 0.06
N LYS A 2 -7.01 32.49 -0.46
CA LYS A 2 -7.43 32.45 -1.89
C LYS A 2 -6.28 32.48 -2.90
N LYS A 3 -5.25 33.31 -2.67
CA LYS A 3 -4.07 33.43 -3.57
C LYS A 3 -3.17 32.19 -3.57
N LEU A 4 -3.09 31.48 -2.44
CA LEU A 4 -2.31 30.24 -2.32
C LEU A 4 -3.02 29.08 -3.04
N LEU A 5 -4.34 29.04 -2.94
CA LEU A 5 -5.19 28.04 -3.61
C LEU A 5 -5.13 28.16 -5.14
N ILE A 6 -5.12 29.39 -5.66
CA ILE A 6 -4.95 29.64 -7.11
C ILE A 6 -3.55 29.18 -7.58
N LEU A 7 -2.51 29.47 -6.79
CA LEU A 7 -1.14 29.07 -7.13
C LEU A 7 -0.96 27.53 -7.15
N LEU A 8 -1.58 26.82 -6.20
CA LEU A 8 -1.62 25.35 -6.17
C LEU A 8 -2.39 24.77 -7.36
N SER A 9 -3.51 25.40 -7.75
CA SER A 9 -4.29 24.95 -8.91
C SER A 9 -3.56 25.17 -10.24
N SER A 10 -2.78 26.25 -10.39
CA SER A 10 -1.95 26.46 -11.59
C SER A 10 -0.76 25.52 -11.65
N LEU A 11 -0.16 25.17 -10.51
CA LEU A 11 0.97 24.23 -10.46
C LEU A 11 0.53 22.80 -10.82
N PHE A 12 -0.69 22.42 -10.42
CA PHE A 12 -1.29 21.13 -10.78
C PHE A 12 -1.56 20.99 -12.28
N MET A 13 -1.99 22.08 -12.95
CA MET A 13 -2.17 22.08 -14.41
C MET A 13 -0.83 22.00 -15.17
N PHE A 14 0.27 22.50 -14.58
CA PHE A 14 1.61 22.43 -15.20
C PHE A 14 2.23 21.02 -15.08
N SER A 15 1.92 20.27 -14.02
CA SER A 15 2.32 18.86 -13.89
C SER A 15 1.59 17.90 -14.83
N CYS A 16 0.48 18.33 -15.43
CA CYS A 16 -0.28 17.53 -16.40
C CYS A 16 0.22 17.71 -17.84
N THR A 17 1.20 18.57 -18.10
CA THR A 17 1.87 18.70 -19.40
C THR A 17 3.29 18.15 -19.33
N ASN A 18 3.42 16.85 -19.10
CA ASN A 18 4.50 16.09 -19.74
C ASN A 18 4.08 15.82 -21.19
N VAL A 19 3.90 16.88 -21.99
CA VAL A 19 4.21 16.77 -23.42
C VAL A 19 5.71 16.95 -23.47
N THR A 20 6.41 15.83 -23.29
CA THR A 20 7.76 15.68 -23.80
C THR A 20 7.69 16.01 -25.28
N THR A 21 8.11 17.23 -25.63
CA THR A 21 8.54 17.57 -26.98
C THR A 21 9.86 16.85 -27.23
N ASP A 22 9.77 15.53 -27.33
CA ASP A 22 10.76 14.67 -27.97
C ASP A 22 9.95 13.56 -28.65
N GLY A 23 9.43 13.92 -29.82
CA GLY A 23 8.50 13.11 -30.58
C GLY A 23 9.18 11.90 -31.17
N VAL A 24 9.16 10.79 -30.45
CA VAL A 24 8.94 9.49 -31.09
C VAL A 24 7.43 9.34 -31.19
N ASP A 25 6.92 9.30 -32.42
CA ASP A 25 5.50 9.05 -32.71
C ASP A 25 5.18 7.60 -32.31
N GLU A 26 4.97 7.39 -31.02
CA GLU A 26 4.55 6.09 -30.51
C GLU A 26 3.13 5.82 -30.94
N THR A 27 2.96 4.70 -31.62
CA THR A 27 1.64 4.30 -32.09
C THR A 27 0.75 4.00 -30.89
N LYS A 28 -0.58 4.10 -31.07
CA LYS A 28 -1.55 3.73 -30.02
C LYS A 28 -1.35 2.29 -29.54
N ASP A 29 -0.81 1.42 -30.38
CA ASP A 29 -0.50 0.04 -30.04
C ASP A 29 0.74 -0.07 -29.15
N ASP A 30 1.78 0.73 -29.39
CA ASP A 30 2.97 0.81 -28.51
C ASP A 30 2.60 1.38 -27.13
N GLN A 31 1.68 2.34 -27.10
CA GLN A 31 1.15 2.88 -25.84
C GLN A 31 0.33 1.83 -25.09
N ARG A 32 -0.49 1.04 -25.80
CA ARG A 32 -1.27 -0.05 -25.20
C ARG A 32 -0.37 -1.18 -24.68
N ALA A 33 0.66 -1.55 -25.43
CA ALA A 33 1.60 -2.60 -25.05
C ALA A 33 2.32 -2.26 -23.75
N ARG A 34 2.82 -1.03 -23.61
CA ARG A 34 3.46 -0.56 -22.37
C ARG A 34 2.51 -0.48 -21.20
N LEU A 35 1.28 -0.02 -21.40
CA LEU A 35 0.27 0.01 -20.33
C LEU A 35 -0.11 -1.40 -19.85
N LEU A 36 -0.18 -2.38 -20.77
CA LEU A 36 -0.38 -3.80 -20.42
C LEU A 36 0.83 -4.37 -19.68
N GLU A 37 2.05 -4.03 -20.11
CA GLU A 37 3.28 -4.45 -19.44
C GLU A 37 3.39 -3.85 -18.03
N GLU A 38 3.08 -2.57 -17.87
CA GLU A 38 3.07 -1.89 -16.57
C GLU A 38 1.97 -2.42 -15.65
N ALA A 39 0.79 -2.75 -16.18
CA ALA A 39 -0.29 -3.39 -15.41
C ALA A 39 0.06 -4.82 -14.96
N ASN A 40 0.84 -5.55 -15.77
CA ASN A 40 1.32 -6.90 -15.45
C ASN A 40 2.59 -6.90 -14.59
N LYS A 41 3.21 -5.73 -14.35
CA LYS A 41 4.44 -5.63 -13.58
C LYS A 41 4.14 -5.90 -12.10
N VAL A 42 4.71 -6.97 -11.58
CA VAL A 42 4.66 -7.28 -10.15
C VAL A 42 5.35 -6.15 -9.38
N LYS A 43 4.61 -5.41 -8.56
CA LYS A 43 5.18 -4.43 -7.64
C LYS A 43 5.92 -5.18 -6.54
N THR A 44 7.24 -5.20 -6.57
CA THR A 44 8.04 -5.65 -5.44
C THR A 44 8.23 -4.49 -4.47
N VAL A 45 7.90 -4.71 -3.19
CA VAL A 45 8.05 -3.70 -2.14
C VAL A 45 9.15 -4.17 -1.20
N LYS A 46 10.24 -3.42 -1.11
CA LYS A 46 11.30 -3.70 -0.14
C LYS A 46 10.82 -3.28 1.25
N LYS A 47 10.70 -4.23 2.17
CA LYS A 47 10.32 -3.98 3.56
C LYS A 47 11.45 -4.38 4.49
N THR A 48 11.81 -3.49 5.40
CA THR A 48 12.70 -3.79 6.53
C THR A 48 11.88 -4.44 7.64
N VAL A 49 12.28 -5.64 8.06
CA VAL A 49 11.63 -6.39 9.16
C VAL A 49 12.70 -6.67 10.22
N ILE A 50 12.34 -6.52 11.49
CA ILE A 50 13.24 -6.80 12.62
C ILE A 50 13.05 -8.26 13.04
N ASN A 51 14.11 -9.06 13.00
CA ASN A 51 14.14 -10.46 13.44
C ASN A 51 13.94 -10.57 14.97
N GLU A 52 13.58 -11.75 15.48
CA GLU A 52 13.52 -12.12 16.91
C GLU A 52 14.80 -11.80 17.70
N LYS A 53 15.95 -11.66 17.01
CA LYS A 53 17.24 -11.24 17.57
C LYS A 53 17.50 -9.72 17.54
N GLY A 54 16.57 -8.91 17.05
CA GLY A 54 16.69 -7.45 16.99
C GLY A 54 17.46 -6.90 15.79
N GLU A 55 17.77 -7.73 14.78
CA GLU A 55 18.52 -7.33 13.58
C GLU A 55 17.56 -6.89 12.46
N GLU A 56 17.87 -5.78 11.79
CA GLU A 56 17.15 -5.32 10.60
C GLU A 56 17.51 -6.21 9.40
N VAL A 57 16.53 -6.97 8.94
CA VAL A 57 16.63 -7.80 7.73
C VAL A 57 15.79 -7.14 6.64
N VAL A 58 16.42 -6.84 5.50
CA VAL A 58 15.71 -6.40 4.29
C VAL A 58 15.14 -7.64 3.64
N VAL A 59 13.83 -7.83 3.74
CA VAL A 59 13.13 -8.92 3.04
C VAL A 59 12.58 -8.34 1.74
N GLU A 60 13.05 -8.89 0.62
CA GLU A 60 12.39 -8.71 -0.66
C GLU A 60 11.16 -9.63 -0.66
N GLU A 61 10.05 -9.09 -0.16
CA GLU A 61 8.77 -9.75 -0.30
C GLU A 61 8.31 -9.50 -1.74
N GLU A 62 8.37 -10.53 -2.58
CA GLU A 62 7.51 -10.56 -3.75
C GLU A 62 6.08 -10.37 -3.23
N VAL A 63 5.46 -9.24 -3.56
CA VAL A 63 4.02 -9.12 -3.39
C VAL A 63 3.46 -10.24 -4.23
N VAL A 64 2.99 -11.29 -3.57
CA VAL A 64 2.33 -12.43 -4.17
C VAL A 64 1.32 -11.84 -5.14
N THR A 65 1.63 -11.85 -6.44
CA THR A 65 0.59 -11.56 -7.42
C THR A 65 -0.37 -12.70 -7.26
N GLU A 66 -1.54 -12.39 -6.69
CA GLU A 66 -2.66 -13.31 -6.54
C GLU A 66 -2.71 -14.24 -7.73
N SER A 67 -2.33 -15.50 -7.51
CA SER A 67 -2.30 -16.57 -8.50
C SER A 67 -3.71 -17.02 -8.93
N GLY A 68 -4.72 -16.16 -8.77
CA GLY A 68 -6.13 -16.43 -9.02
C GLY A 68 -6.89 -15.26 -9.69
N ARG A 69 -6.20 -14.20 -10.14
CA ARG A 69 -6.88 -13.09 -10.82
C ARG A 69 -7.54 -13.56 -12.12
N ARG A 70 -8.82 -13.23 -12.27
CA ARG A 70 -9.55 -13.50 -13.51
C ARG A 70 -8.93 -12.70 -14.65
N SER A 71 -8.63 -13.36 -15.77
CA SER A 71 -8.15 -12.68 -16.97
C SER A 71 -9.20 -11.71 -17.51
N HIS A 72 -8.75 -10.55 -18.00
CA HIS A 72 -9.59 -9.60 -18.73
C HIS A 72 -9.84 -9.99 -20.19
N ALA A 73 -9.31 -11.13 -20.65
CA ALA A 73 -9.50 -11.59 -22.02
C ALA A 73 -11.00 -11.73 -22.34
N GLY A 74 -11.45 -11.05 -23.40
CA GLY A 74 -12.84 -11.05 -23.84
C GLY A 74 -13.78 -10.10 -23.08
N MET A 75 -13.28 -9.35 -22.09
CA MET A 75 -14.07 -8.38 -21.35
C MET A 75 -14.05 -7.00 -22.03
N THR A 76 -15.18 -6.31 -21.98
CA THR A 76 -15.30 -4.90 -22.39
C THR A 76 -14.70 -3.99 -21.32
N ARG A 77 -14.41 -2.74 -21.70
CA ARG A 77 -13.85 -1.75 -20.77
C ARG A 77 -14.75 -1.51 -19.54
N GLY A 78 -16.07 -1.55 -19.70
CA GLY A 78 -17.01 -1.39 -18.59
C GLY A 78 -16.96 -2.54 -17.60
N GLU A 79 -16.91 -3.77 -18.10
CA GLU A 79 -16.83 -4.99 -17.28
C GLU A 79 -15.49 -5.09 -16.53
N ILE A 80 -14.39 -4.69 -17.17
CA ILE A 80 -13.09 -4.62 -16.50
C ILE A 80 -13.15 -3.61 -15.35
N MET A 81 -13.73 -2.43 -15.59
CA MET A 81 -13.84 -1.40 -14.57
C MET A 81 -14.69 -1.87 -13.38
N GLU A 82 -15.83 -2.51 -13.62
CA GLU A 82 -16.70 -3.03 -12.55
C GLU A 82 -16.01 -4.13 -11.74
N TYR A 83 -15.32 -5.06 -12.41
CA TYR A 83 -14.56 -6.12 -11.75
C TYR A 83 -13.43 -5.54 -10.88
N GLU A 84 -12.62 -4.64 -11.43
CA GLU A 84 -11.50 -4.04 -10.71
C GLU A 84 -11.97 -3.16 -9.55
N MET A 85 -13.04 -2.39 -9.73
CA MET A 85 -13.61 -1.57 -8.65
C MET A 85 -14.12 -2.45 -7.50
N THR A 86 -14.80 -3.56 -7.82
CA THR A 86 -15.29 -4.49 -6.79
C THR A 86 -14.12 -5.15 -6.07
N ARG A 87 -13.15 -5.67 -6.80
CA ARG A 87 -11.95 -6.31 -6.25
C ARG A 87 -11.19 -5.39 -5.31
N VAL A 88 -10.88 -4.17 -5.76
CA VAL A 88 -10.15 -3.19 -4.95
C VAL A 88 -10.96 -2.81 -3.71
N SER A 89 -12.28 -2.70 -3.81
CA SER A 89 -13.14 -2.44 -2.65
C SER A 89 -13.07 -3.56 -1.61
N GLU A 90 -13.09 -4.82 -2.06
CA GLU A 90 -12.95 -5.99 -1.18
C GLU A 90 -11.58 -6.05 -0.50
N GLU A 91 -10.49 -5.84 -1.26
CA GLU A 91 -9.12 -5.76 -0.72
C GLU A 91 -8.98 -4.63 0.31
N MET A 92 -9.57 -3.46 0.04
CA MET A 92 -9.57 -2.33 0.96
C MET A 92 -10.33 -2.62 2.25
N ASN A 93 -11.48 -3.30 2.16
CA ASN A 93 -12.26 -3.70 3.33
C ASN A 93 -11.50 -4.72 4.19
N ALA A 94 -10.86 -5.71 3.57
CA ALA A 94 -10.04 -6.68 4.27
C ALA A 94 -8.87 -6.00 5.01
N LEU A 95 -8.17 -5.09 4.32
CA LEU A 95 -7.07 -4.32 4.89
C LEU A 95 -7.53 -3.44 6.07
N GLN A 96 -8.72 -2.84 5.97
CA GLN A 96 -9.29 -2.03 7.05
C GLN A 96 -9.54 -2.87 8.33
N GLU A 97 -10.05 -4.09 8.17
CA GLU A 97 -10.28 -4.99 9.31
C GLU A 97 -8.95 -5.45 9.93
N GLU A 98 -7.94 -5.75 9.11
CA GLU A 98 -6.58 -6.07 9.61
C GLU A 98 -5.96 -4.91 10.40
N VAL A 99 -6.09 -3.68 9.90
CA VAL A 99 -5.61 -2.48 10.61
C VAL A 99 -6.31 -2.34 11.96
N LYS A 100 -7.62 -2.55 12.01
CA LYS A 100 -8.39 -2.49 13.25
C LYS A 100 -7.92 -3.55 14.26
N GLN A 101 -7.79 -4.80 13.82
CA GLN A 101 -7.27 -5.88 14.67
C GLN A 101 -5.85 -5.60 15.17
N SER A 102 -4.99 -5.02 14.33
CA SER A 102 -3.64 -4.62 14.71
C SER A 102 -3.64 -3.54 15.80
N GLN A 103 -4.53 -2.54 15.69
CA GLN A 103 -4.71 -1.51 16.72
C GLN A 103 -5.24 -2.08 18.04
N GLU A 104 -6.17 -3.03 18.00
CA GLU A 104 -6.67 -3.73 19.18
C GLU A 104 -5.56 -4.52 19.87
N LYS A 105 -4.79 -5.32 19.12
CA LYS A 105 -3.63 -6.08 19.64
C LYS A 105 -2.58 -5.14 20.26
N LYS A 106 -2.30 -4.00 19.63
CA LYS A 106 -1.38 -2.99 20.18
C LYS A 106 -1.86 -2.45 21.53
N THR A 107 -3.16 -2.20 21.66
CA THR A 107 -3.76 -1.73 22.92
C THR A 107 -3.65 -2.79 24.02
N GLN A 108 -3.94 -4.05 23.69
CA GLN A 108 -3.80 -5.17 24.63
C GLN A 108 -2.35 -5.34 25.08
N LEU A 109 -1.39 -5.26 24.14
CA LEU A 109 0.03 -5.41 24.44
C LEU A 109 0.52 -4.32 25.40
N LYS A 110 0.08 -3.07 25.21
CA LYS A 110 0.37 -1.98 26.15
C LYS A 110 -0.18 -2.26 27.55
N ALA A 111 -1.42 -2.73 27.65
CA ALA A 111 -2.02 -3.09 28.93
C ALA A 111 -1.26 -4.23 29.65
N TYR A 112 -0.77 -5.23 28.90
CA TYR A 112 0.07 -6.29 29.46
C TYR A 112 1.42 -5.76 29.94
N GLN A 113 2.06 -4.86 29.20
CA GLN A 113 3.32 -4.23 29.60
C GLN A 113 3.16 -3.46 30.92
N GLU A 114 2.10 -2.66 31.06
CA GLU A 114 1.81 -1.91 32.30
C GLU A 114 1.58 -2.86 33.50
N LYS A 115 0.83 -3.96 33.30
CA LYS A 115 0.65 -4.98 34.34
C LYS A 115 1.97 -5.62 34.76
N LEU A 116 2.82 -5.96 33.79
CA LEU A 116 4.13 -6.57 34.05
C LEU A 116 5.04 -5.62 34.82
N GLU A 117 5.05 -4.32 34.47
CA GLU A 117 5.81 -3.31 35.18
C GLU A 117 5.33 -3.12 36.63
N ASN A 118 4.02 -3.09 36.86
CA ASN A 118 3.46 -3.01 38.20
C ASN A 118 3.81 -4.24 39.06
N LEU A 119 3.75 -5.44 38.49
CA LEU A 119 4.16 -6.66 39.20
C LEU A 119 5.65 -6.64 39.55
N LYS A 120 6.51 -6.15 38.65
CA LYS A 120 7.95 -5.95 38.95
C LYS A 120 8.14 -4.99 40.13
N ARG A 121 7.48 -3.83 40.11
CA ARG A 121 7.55 -2.85 41.21
C ARG A 121 7.09 -3.44 42.56
N LEU A 122 6.01 -4.21 42.56
CA LEU A 122 5.50 -4.86 43.78
C LEU A 122 6.48 -5.92 44.30
N ASN A 123 7.06 -6.71 43.40
CA ASN A 123 8.07 -7.71 43.75
C ASN A 123 9.32 -7.05 44.37
N ASP A 124 9.86 -6.01 43.72
CA ASP A 124 11.00 -5.25 44.21
C ASP A 124 10.73 -4.56 45.56
N ALA A 125 9.49 -4.13 45.80
CA ALA A 125 9.08 -3.52 47.06
C ALA A 125 8.91 -4.54 48.20
N GLY A 126 8.48 -5.77 47.89
CA GLY A 126 8.30 -6.85 48.88
C GLY A 126 9.58 -7.62 49.23
N ILE A 127 10.64 -7.48 48.42
CA ILE A 127 11.97 -8.04 48.68
C ILE A 127 12.81 -7.16 49.64
N ARG A 128 12.41 -5.90 49.88
CA ARG A 128 13.03 -5.02 50.89
C ARG A 128 12.43 -5.25 52.28
#